data_AF-A0A2G6C901-F1
#
_entry.id   AF-A0A2G6C901-F1
#
_cell.length_a   1.000
_cell.length_b   1.000
_cell.length_c   1.000
_cell.angle_alpha   90.00
_cell.angle_beta   90.00
_cell.angle_gamma   90.00
#
_symmetry.space_group_name_H-M   'P 1'
#
loop_
_entity.id
_entity.type
_entity.pdbx_description
1 polymer ?
#
loop_
_entity_poly.entity_id
_entity_poly.type
_entity_poly.pdbx_seq_one_letter_code
_entity_poly.pdbx_strand_id
1 'polypeptide(L)' 'MTIACYCDSCQESGKQIEQLNNAPAVLEVDGSTDYVMCRKDRVSCLQGHELLREHWLSPDAPTRRIVASCC' A
#
# COMPACT_ATOMS: atom_id res chain seq x y z
N MET A 1 13.55 5.48 14.40
CA MET A 1 12.49 6.47 14.17
C MET A 1 11.63 5.94 13.04
N THR A 2 10.41 5.52 13.33
CA THR A 2 9.40 5.12 12.34
C THR A 2 8.51 6.32 12.05
N ILE A 3 8.03 6.45 10.80
CA ILE A 3 7.11 7.52 10.39
C ILE A 3 5.76 6.85 10.13
N ALA A 4 4.72 7.38 10.75
CA ALA A 4 3.35 6.89 10.61
C ALA A 4 2.51 7.92 9.84
N CYS A 5 1.65 7.44 8.93
CA CYS A 5 0.67 8.25 8.22
C CYS A 5 -0.74 7.95 8.73
N TYR A 6 -1.51 9.00 9.00
CA TYR A 6 -2.91 8.91 9.47
C TYR A 6 -3.90 9.59 8.52
N CYS A 7 -3.53 9.87 7.27
CA CYS A 7 -4.47 10.49 6.36
C CYS A 7 -5.55 9.49 5.91
N ASP A 8 -6.76 9.97 5.70
CA ASP A 8 -7.92 9.15 5.30
C ASP A 8 -7.61 8.29 4.07
N SER A 9 -6.88 8.84 3.09
CA SER A 9 -6.49 8.09 1.89
C SER A 9 -5.67 6.84 2.20
N CYS A 10 -4.72 6.93 3.12
CA CYS A 10 -3.88 5.79 3.52
C CYS A 10 -4.66 4.81 4.39
N GLN A 11 -5.48 5.30 5.32
CA GLN A 11 -6.30 4.45 6.18
C GLN A 11 -7.33 3.65 5.37
N GLU A 12 -8.08 4.30 4.49
CA GLU A 12 -9.09 3.63 3.66
C GLU A 12 -8.47 2.65 2.67
N SER A 13 -7.30 3.00 2.10
CA SER A 13 -6.60 2.05 1.22
C SER A 13 -6.05 0.85 2.00
N GLY A 14 -5.55 1.05 3.21
CA GLY A 14 -5.12 -0.03 4.10
C GLY A 14 -6.28 -1.00 4.38
N LYS A 15 -7.46 -0.48 4.75
CA LYS A 15 -8.68 -1.29 4.94
C LYS A 15 -9.06 -2.09 3.70
N GLN A 16 -8.97 -1.49 2.50
CA GLN A 16 -9.26 -2.20 1.24
C GLN A 16 -8.23 -3.30 0.95
N ILE A 17 -6.96 -3.08 1.25
CA ILE A 17 -5.89 -4.07 1.05
C ILE A 17 -6.05 -5.25 2.01
N GLU A 18 -6.35 -4.99 3.28
CA GLU A 18 -6.57 -6.03 4.30
C GLU A 18 -7.78 -6.93 4.01
N GLN A 19 -8.69 -6.51 3.14
CA GLN A 19 -9.82 -7.32 2.67
C GLN A 19 -9.47 -8.27 1.53
N LEU A 20 -8.28 -8.16 0.94
CA LEU A 20 -7.84 -9.09 -0.11
C LEU A 20 -7.60 -10.47 0.51
N ASN A 21 -7.82 -11.52 -0.30
CA ASN A 21 -7.59 -12.88 0.14
C ASN A 21 -6.14 -13.03 0.63
N ASN A 22 -5.98 -13.57 1.85
CA ASN A 22 -4.69 -13.82 2.50
C ASN A 22 -3.82 -12.57 2.77
N ALA A 23 -4.37 -11.36 2.66
CA ALA A 23 -3.64 -10.16 3.00
C ALA A 23 -3.29 -10.12 4.49
N PRO A 24 -2.04 -9.79 4.86
CA PRO A 24 -1.70 -9.49 6.24
C PRO A 24 -2.30 -8.14 6.66
N ALA A 25 -2.29 -7.88 7.97
CA ALA A 25 -2.56 -6.52 8.46
C ALA A 25 -1.52 -5.54 7.88
N VAL A 26 -2.00 -4.41 7.40
CA VAL A 26 -1.22 -3.30 6.84
C VAL A 26 -1.36 -2.06 7.72
N LEU A 27 -2.48 -1.94 8.43
CA LEU A 27 -2.69 -0.90 9.42
C LEU A 27 -2.20 -1.37 10.79
N GLU A 28 -1.58 -0.43 11.51
CA GLU A 28 -1.26 -0.61 12.92
C GLU A 28 -2.53 -0.56 13.77
N VAL A 29 -2.41 -0.94 15.05
CA VAL A 29 -3.54 -0.99 16.01
C VAL A 29 -4.25 0.37 16.17
N ASP A 30 -3.51 1.47 15.98
CA ASP A 30 -4.05 2.83 16.04
C ASP A 30 -4.59 3.33 14.68
N GLY A 31 -4.64 2.45 13.69
CA GLY A 31 -5.09 2.74 12.33
C GLY A 31 -4.09 3.51 11.50
N SER A 32 -2.84 3.64 11.93
CA SER A 32 -1.79 4.26 11.11
C SER A 32 -1.27 3.31 10.04
N THR A 33 -0.60 3.88 9.04
CA THR A 33 0.18 3.12 8.05
C THR A 33 1.65 3.51 8.17
N ASP A 34 2.52 2.51 8.27
CA ASP A 34 3.97 2.71 8.19
C ASP A 34 4.35 3.34 6.85
N TYR A 35 5.19 4.38 6.90
CA TYR A 35 5.47 5.22 5.75
C TYR A 35 6.96 5.57 5.60
N VAL A 36 7.45 5.51 4.36
CA VAL A 36 8.78 5.99 3.98
C VAL A 36 8.74 6.64 2.61
N MET A 37 9.50 7.72 2.44
CA MET A 37 9.66 8.39 1.14
C MET A 37 10.96 7.96 0.48
N CYS A 38 10.84 7.45 -0.73
CA CYS A 38 11.96 7.13 -1.60
C CYS A 38 11.73 7.76 -2.98
N ARG A 39 12.82 8.07 -3.68
CA ARG A 39 12.71 8.52 -5.06
C ARG A 39 12.35 7.32 -5.95
N LYS A 40 11.37 7.51 -6.84
CA LYS A 40 10.89 6.46 -7.75
C LYS A 40 11.99 5.90 -8.66
N ASP A 41 12.98 6.71 -9.05
CA ASP A 41 14.11 6.27 -9.87
C ASP A 41 15.17 5.46 -9.10
N ARG A 42 14.98 5.26 -7.79
CA ARG A 42 15.88 4.52 -6.91
C ARG A 42 15.26 3.23 -6.36
N VAL A 43 14.02 2.92 -6.74
CA VAL A 43 13.33 1.69 -6.33
C VAL A 43 12.98 0.89 -7.57
N SER A 44 13.38 -0.37 -7.58
CA SER A 44 13.09 -1.32 -8.64
C SER A 44 12.64 -2.65 -8.07
N CYS A 45 11.64 -3.26 -8.69
CA CYS A 45 11.24 -4.63 -8.38
C CYS A 45 12.21 -5.59 -9.08
N LEU A 46 13.02 -6.32 -8.31
CA LEU A 46 14.04 -7.23 -8.87
C LEU A 46 13.45 -8.57 -9.31
N GLN A 47 12.30 -8.97 -8.75
CA GLN A 47 11.63 -10.24 -9.04
C GLN A 47 10.13 -10.12 -8.72
N GLY A 48 9.29 -10.83 -9.48
CA GLY A 48 7.84 -10.88 -9.23
C GLY A 48 7.08 -9.63 -9.68
N HIS A 49 7.67 -8.83 -10.58
CA HIS A 49 7.03 -7.62 -11.11
C HIS A 49 5.68 -7.93 -11.79
N GLU A 50 5.60 -9.07 -12.46
CA GLU A 50 4.42 -9.61 -13.13
C GLU A 50 3.27 -9.96 -12.17
N LEU A 51 3.56 -10.07 -10.87
CA LEU A 51 2.57 -10.33 -9.82
C LEU A 51 2.09 -9.05 -9.15
N LEU A 52 2.67 -7.89 -9.48
CA LEU A 52 2.23 -6.61 -8.93
C LEU A 52 0.93 -6.14 -9.58
N ARG A 53 0.00 -5.65 -8.76
CA ARG A 53 -1.29 -5.11 -9.18
C ARG A 53 -1.48 -3.72 -8.61
N GLU A 54 -2.16 -2.89 -9.40
CA GLU A 54 -2.56 -1.55 -8.97
C GLU A 54 -3.86 -1.63 -8.19
N HIS A 55 -3.89 -1.01 -7.01
CA HIS A 55 -5.07 -0.84 -6.18
C HIS A 55 -5.35 0.65 -6.03
N TRP A 56 -6.46 1.06 -6.63
CA TRP A 56 -6.93 2.44 -6.63
C TRP A 56 -8.02 2.58 -5.57
N LEU A 57 -7.95 3.64 -4.76
CA LEU A 57 -8.97 3.94 -3.76
C LEU A 57 -10.33 4.26 -4.42
N SER A 58 -10.27 4.96 -5.55
CA SER A 58 -11.37 5.27 -6.46
C SER A 58 -10.82 5.49 -7.88
N PRO A 59 -11.66 5.47 -8.92
CA PRO A 59 -11.21 5.69 -10.30
C PRO A 59 -10.49 7.02 -10.54
N ASP A 60 -10.85 8.07 -9.80
CA ASP A 60 -10.29 9.42 -9.93
C ASP A 60 -9.22 9.73 -8.86
N ALA A 61 -8.79 8.74 -8.07
CA ALA A 61 -7.82 8.96 -7.02
C ALA A 61 -6.47 9.43 -7.61
N PRO A 62 -5.77 10.40 -6.99
CA PRO A 62 -4.52 10.93 -7.52
C PRO A 62 -3.33 9.96 -7.35
N THR A 63 -3.49 8.93 -6.53
CA THR A 63 -2.46 7.95 -6.22
C THR A 63 -3.03 6.53 -6.21
N ARG A 64 -2.15 5.58 -6.52
CA ARG A 64 -2.42 4.13 -6.46
C ARG A 64 -1.47 3.45 -5.49
N ARG A 65 -1.89 2.32 -4.95
CA ARG A 65 -1.05 1.40 -4.19
C ARG A 65 -0.66 0.24 -5.09
N ILE A 66 0.53 -0.29 -4.89
CA ILE A 66 1.02 -1.46 -5.63
C ILE A 66 1.12 -2.62 -4.65
N VAL A 67 0.39 -3.70 -4.92
CA VAL A 67 0.31 -4.88 -4.05
C VAL A 67 0.68 -6.11 -4.87
N ALA A 68 1.41 -7.05 -4.28
CA ALA A 68 1.68 -8.33 -4.91
C ALA A 68 0.42 -9.23 -4.80
N SER A 69 -0.02 -9.81 -5.90
CA SER A 69 -1.22 -10.67 -5.94
C SER A 69 -0.97 -12.11 -5.49
N CYS A 70 0.26 -12.43 -5.09
CA CYS A 70 0.68 -13.77 -4.68
C CYS A 70 0.71 -13.98 -3.17
N CYS A 71 0.26 -12.98 -2.42
CA CYS A 71 0.12 -13.02 -0.98
C CYS A 71 -1.34 -13.28 -0.69
#